data_AF-A0A536SVK1-F1
#
_entry.id   AF-A0A536SVK1-F1
#
_cell.length_a   1.000
_cell.length_b   1.000
_cell.length_c   1.000
_cell.angle_alpha   90.00
_cell.angle_beta   90.00
_cell.angle_gamma   90.00
#
_symmetry.space_group_name_H-M   'P 1'
#
loop_
_entity.id
_entity.type
_entity.pdbx_description
1 polymer ?
#
loop_
_entity_poly.entity_id
_entity_poly.type
_entity_poly.pdbx_seq_one_letter_code
_entity_poly.pdbx_strand_id
1 'polypeptide(L)'
;NSCACAVGNSSAPLREGAFIGVPTVNVGTRQCGRDRGANVIDVGYDRAQVVGAVKQQIAHGRYPSDALYGDGEAGERIANVLATTPLRVQKPLHY
;
A
#
# COMPACT_ATOMS: atom_id res chain seq x y z
N ASN A 1 -4.70 0.12 18.25
CA ASN A 1 -4.65 -0.23 16.81
C ASN A 1 -5.84 -1.16 16.52
N SER A 2 -6.96 -0.61 16.04
CA SER A 2 -8.33 -1.11 16.27
C SER A 2 -9.17 -1.37 15.01
N CYS A 3 -8.59 -1.25 13.81
CA CYS A 3 -9.33 -1.49 12.57
C CYS A 3 -9.52 -2.99 12.32
N ALA A 4 -10.77 -3.42 12.13
CA ALA A 4 -11.10 -4.81 11.80
C ALA A 4 -10.92 -5.13 10.30
N CYS A 5 -11.28 -4.18 9.43
CA CYS A 5 -11.08 -4.27 7.99
C CYS A 5 -11.12 -2.86 7.39
N ALA A 6 -10.15 -2.52 6.55
CA ALA A 6 -10.19 -1.31 5.73
C ALA A 6 -10.96 -1.59 4.44
N VAL A 7 -11.87 -0.70 4.04
CA VAL A 7 -12.72 -0.89 2.85
C VAL A 7 -12.74 0.40 2.04
N GLY A 8 -12.59 0.29 0.73
CA GLY A 8 -12.62 1.41 -0.20
C GLY A 8 -11.52 1.29 -1.22
N ASN A 9 -10.89 2.40 -1.61
CA ASN A 9 -9.83 2.39 -2.63
C ASN A 9 -8.71 3.39 -2.30
N SER A 10 -8.48 3.65 -1.01
CA SER A 10 -7.32 4.40 -0.55
C SER A 10 -6.03 3.63 -0.81
N SER A 11 -4.90 4.31 -0.91
CA SER A 11 -3.59 3.66 -1.03
C SER A 11 -3.04 3.19 0.30
N ALA A 12 -3.47 3.79 1.41
CA ALA A 12 -2.94 3.50 2.74
C ALA A 12 -3.08 2.00 3.11
N PRO A 13 -4.22 1.33 2.89
CA PRO A 13 -4.37 -0.09 3.21
C PRO A 13 -3.46 -1.03 2.40
N LEU A 14 -3.06 -0.65 1.17
CA LEU A 14 -2.12 -1.42 0.35
C LEU A 14 -0.67 -1.19 0.77
N ARG A 15 -0.33 0.01 1.23
CA ARG A 15 1.05 0.40 1.59
C ARG A 15 1.34 0.20 3.07
N GLU A 16 0.72 1.03 3.89
CA GLU A 16 0.89 1.03 5.34
C GLU A 16 0.11 -0.15 5.97
N GLY A 17 -1.05 -0.47 5.42
CA GLY A 17 -1.90 -1.57 5.90
C GLY A 17 -1.25 -2.94 5.75
N ALA A 18 -0.43 -3.15 4.71
CA ALA A 18 0.36 -4.36 4.55
C ALA A 18 1.38 -4.54 5.68
N PHE A 19 2.11 -3.47 6.03
CA PHE A 19 3.05 -3.49 7.14
C PHE A 19 2.38 -3.69 8.50
N ILE A 20 1.22 -3.05 8.71
CA ILE A 20 0.47 -3.17 9.98
C ILE A 20 -0.32 -4.49 10.06
N GLY A 21 -0.52 -5.18 8.93
CA GLY A 21 -1.29 -6.42 8.84
C GLY A 21 -2.81 -6.21 8.87
N VAL A 22 -3.31 -5.06 8.40
CA VAL A 22 -4.74 -4.72 8.42
C VAL A 22 -5.47 -5.41 7.25
N PRO A 23 -6.51 -6.23 7.52
CA PRO A 23 -7.36 -6.81 6.48
C PRO A 23 -7.96 -5.73 5.59
N THR A 24 -7.94 -5.92 4.26
CA THR A 24 -8.30 -4.88 3.30
C THR A 24 -9.19 -5.40 2.18
N VAL A 25 -10.27 -4.68 1.91
CA VAL A 25 -11.08 -4.85 0.69
C VAL A 25 -10.89 -3.62 -0.19
N ASN A 26 -10.18 -3.80 -1.30
CA ASN A 26 -9.97 -2.77 -2.32
C ASN A 26 -11.09 -2.83 -3.37
N VAL A 27 -11.79 -1.70 -3.58
CA VAL A 27 -12.99 -1.59 -4.41
C VAL A 27 -12.68 -0.84 -5.71
N GLY A 28 -12.92 -1.49 -6.84
CA GLY A 28 -12.75 -0.90 -8.16
C GLY A 28 -11.29 -0.75 -8.59
N THR A 29 -11.04 0.16 -9.53
CA THR A 29 -9.80 0.14 -10.35
C THR A 29 -8.74 1.15 -9.94
N ARG A 30 -8.99 2.01 -8.94
CA ARG A 30 -8.07 3.11 -8.57
C ARG A 30 -6.66 2.62 -8.21
N GLN A 31 -6.53 1.43 -7.64
CA GLN A 31 -5.25 0.85 -7.22
C GLN A 31 -4.68 -0.17 -8.21
N CYS A 32 -5.22 -0.28 -9.43
CA CYS A 32 -4.67 -1.15 -10.45
C CYS A 32 -3.19 -0.82 -10.74
N GLY A 33 -2.38 -1.85 -10.92
CA GLY A 33 -0.94 -1.73 -11.18
C GLY A 33 -0.08 -1.52 -9.93
N ARG A 34 -0.66 -1.45 -8.72
CA ARG A 34 0.09 -1.48 -7.47
C ARG A 34 0.35 -2.91 -7.01
N ASP A 35 1.52 -3.11 -6.42
CA ASP A 35 1.83 -4.33 -5.67
C ASP A 35 0.88 -4.48 -4.47
N ARG A 36 0.61 -5.73 -4.10
CA ARG A 36 -0.35 -6.07 -3.04
C ARG A 36 0.27 -7.07 -2.10
N GLY A 37 0.17 -6.79 -0.81
CA GLY A 37 0.43 -7.78 0.23
C GLY A 37 -0.73 -8.78 0.33
N ALA A 38 -0.51 -9.85 1.09
CA ALA A 38 -1.51 -10.90 1.32
C ALA A 38 -2.79 -10.39 2.02
N ASN A 39 -2.73 -9.21 2.63
CA ASN A 39 -3.83 -8.61 3.38
C ASN A 39 -4.94 -8.00 2.50
N VAL A 40 -4.81 -8.01 1.17
CA VAL A 40 -5.73 -7.32 0.24
C VAL A 40 -6.60 -8.31 -0.55
N ILE A 41 -7.90 -8.04 -0.59
CA ILE A 41 -8.85 -8.66 -1.52
C ILE A 41 -9.39 -7.57 -2.45
N ASP A 42 -9.29 -7.77 -3.77
CA ASP A 42 -9.91 -6.88 -4.76
C ASP A 42 -11.33 -7.32 -5.08
N VAL A 43 -12.24 -6.34 -5.18
CA VAL A 43 -13.62 -6.54 -5.62
C VAL A 43 -14.05 -5.47 -6.62
N GLY A 44 -15.03 -5.81 -7.45
CA GLY A 44 -15.73 -4.84 -8.29
C GLY A 44 -16.67 -3.95 -7.49
N TYR A 45 -17.61 -3.29 -8.18
CA TYR A 45 -18.61 -2.42 -7.55
C TYR A 45 -19.87 -3.15 -7.07
N ASP A 46 -19.91 -4.49 -7.22
CA ASP A 46 -21.07 -5.28 -6.82
C ASP A 46 -21.21 -5.35 -5.29
N ARG A 47 -22.42 -5.04 -4.79
CA ARG A 47 -22.70 -4.99 -3.36
C ARG A 47 -22.51 -6.34 -2.68
N ALA A 48 -22.91 -7.45 -3.31
CA ALA A 48 -22.82 -8.77 -2.70
C ALA A 48 -21.35 -9.21 -2.59
N GLN A 49 -20.54 -8.94 -3.62
CA GLN A 49 -19.09 -9.16 -3.61
C GLN A 49 -18.39 -8.36 -2.51
N VAL A 50 -18.69 -7.06 -2.39
CA VAL A 50 -18.10 -6.21 -1.34
C VAL A 50 -18.46 -6.74 0.04
N VAL A 51 -19.73 -7.04 0.30
CA VAL A 51 -20.17 -7.57 1.61
C VAL A 51 -19.52 -8.92 1.91
N GLY A 52 -19.41 -9.82 0.92
CA GLY A 52 -18.75 -11.11 1.07
C GLY A 52 -17.27 -10.97 1.45
N ALA A 53 -16.52 -10.15 0.71
CA ALA A 53 -15.10 -9.91 0.97
C ALA A 53 -14.86 -9.26 2.34
N VAL A 54 -15.72 -8.32 2.76
CA VAL A 54 -15.61 -7.70 4.08
C VAL A 54 -15.81 -8.72 5.19
N LYS A 55 -16.82 -9.59 5.08
CA LYS A 55 -17.04 -10.66 6.06
C LYS A 55 -15.86 -11.63 6.11
N GLN A 56 -15.31 -12.00 4.96
CA GLN A 56 -14.13 -12.86 4.87
C GLN A 56 -12.94 -12.22 5.58
N GLN A 57 -12.66 -10.94 5.32
CA GLN A 57 -11.53 -10.22 5.93
C GLN A 57 -11.67 -10.08 7.45
N ILE A 58 -12.88 -9.75 7.93
CA ILE A 58 -13.15 -9.67 9.37
C ILE A 58 -12.98 -11.04 10.04
N ALA A 59 -13.46 -12.11 9.39
CA ALA A 59 -13.34 -13.47 9.92
C ALA A 59 -11.89 -13.99 9.93
N HIS A 60 -11.09 -13.65 8.92
CA HIS A 60 -9.66 -13.96 8.89
C HIS A 60 -8.92 -13.21 10.00
N GLY A 61 -9.24 -11.94 10.21
CA GLY A 61 -8.51 -11.08 11.14
C GLY A 61 -7.13 -10.71 10.60
N ARG A 62 -6.24 -10.24 11.48
CA ARG A 62 -4.97 -9.63 11.09
C ARG A 62 -4.05 -10.58 10.30
N TYR A 63 -3.30 -9.97 9.38
CA TYR A 63 -2.24 -10.62 8.63
C TYR A 63 -0.89 -10.40 9.31
N PRO A 64 0.11 -11.26 9.05
CA PRO A 64 1.50 -10.95 9.36
C PRO A 64 1.94 -9.63 8.71
N SER A 65 2.91 -8.96 9.34
CA SER A 65 3.50 -7.74 8.78
C SER A 65 4.21 -8.05 7.46
N ASP A 66 3.99 -7.20 6.45
CA ASP A 66 4.63 -7.29 5.15
C ASP A 66 5.34 -5.96 4.82
N ALA A 67 6.66 -6.03 4.61
CA ALA A 67 7.53 -4.89 4.32
C ALA A 67 7.62 -4.54 2.82
N LEU A 68 6.71 -5.06 1.99
CA LEU A 68 6.64 -4.85 0.53
C LEU A 68 6.93 -3.40 0.09
N TYR A 69 6.40 -2.42 0.81
CA TYR A 69 6.53 -0.99 0.46
C TYR A 69 7.65 -0.24 1.18
N GLY A 70 8.38 -0.91 2.08
CA GLY A 70 9.48 -0.32 2.81
C GLY A 70 9.71 -0.97 4.17
N ASP A 71 10.95 -0.86 4.62
CA ASP A 71 11.47 -1.32 5.92
C ASP A 71 11.54 -0.20 6.97
N GLY A 72 11.20 1.04 6.59
CA GLY A 72 11.26 2.21 7.45
C GLY A 72 12.56 3.00 7.39
N GLU A 73 13.56 2.54 6.63
CA GLU A 73 14.90 3.19 6.57
C GLU A 73 15.05 4.19 5.41
N ALA A 74 13.98 4.46 4.67
CA ALA A 74 14.03 5.30 3.47
C ALA A 74 14.58 6.71 3.76
N GLY A 75 14.21 7.33 4.89
CA GLY A 75 14.66 8.68 5.24
C GLY A 75 16.18 8.78 5.38
N GLU A 76 16.78 7.86 6.15
CA GLU A 76 18.23 7.81 6.35
C GLU A 76 18.97 7.51 5.03
N ARG A 77 18.47 6.55 4.24
CA ARG A 77 19.06 6.20 2.94
C ARG A 77 19.01 7.36 1.97
N ILE A 78 17.89 8.08 1.89
CA ILE A 78 17.74 9.26 1.02
C ILE A 78 18.68 10.37 1.49
N ALA A 79 18.72 10.67 2.79
CA ALA A 79 19.60 11.70 3.35
C ALA A 79 21.08 11.40 3.04
N ASN A 80 21.51 10.14 3.20
CA ASN A 80 22.85 9.72 2.87
C ASN A 80 23.17 9.91 1.38
N VAL A 81 22.27 9.47 0.48
CA VAL A 81 22.44 9.66 -0.97
C VAL A 81 22.54 11.15 -1.31
N LEU A 82 21.70 12.01 -0.74
CA LEU A 82 21.76 13.46 -0.97
C LEU A 82 23.07 14.07 -0.48
N ALA A 83 23.61 13.60 0.65
CA ALA A 83 24.86 14.10 1.22
C ALA A 83 26.10 13.66 0.44
N THR A 84 26.09 12.46 -0.15
CA THR A 84 27.29 11.84 -0.73
C THR A 84 27.33 11.86 -2.25
N THR A 85 26.21 12.11 -2.94
CA THR A 85 26.16 12.04 -4.40
C THR A 85 26.82 13.25 -5.04
N PRO A 86 27.80 13.07 -5.97
CA PRO A 86 28.36 14.17 -6.74
C PRO A 86 27.29 14.86 -7.59
N LEU A 87 27.11 16.16 -7.39
CA LEU A 87 26.14 16.93 -8.18
C LEU A 87 26.63 17.05 -9.63
N ARG A 88 25.81 16.56 -10.57
CA ARG A 88 25.98 16.79 -12.00
C ARG A 88 24.94 17.78 -12.47
N VAL A 89 25.39 18.97 -12.86
CA VAL A 89 24.50 19.95 -13.49
C VAL A 89 24.31 19.54 -14.95
N GLN A 90 23.17 18.92 -15.25
CA GLN A 90 22.72 18.81 -16.63
C GLN A 90 22.16 20.18 -17.03
N LYS A 91 22.86 20.89 -17.93
CA LYS A 91 22.34 22.10 -18.58
C LYS A 91 21.55 21.69 -19.82
N PRO A 92 20.20 21.57 -19.77
CA PRO A 92 19.41 21.47 -20.99
C PRO A 92 19.45 22.82 -21.71
N LEU A 93 19.91 22.84 -22.95
CA LEU A 93 19.67 23.97 -23.85
C LEU A 93 18.21 23.87 -24.30
N HIS A 94 17.39 24.82 -23.90
CA HIS A 94 16.10 25.06 -24.53
C HIS A 94 16.37 25.81 -25.84
N TYR A 95 16.12 25.15 -26.97
CA TYR A 95 15.91 25.78 -28.28
C TYR A 95 14.39 25.96 -28.48
#